data_AF-A0A6G3WKQ2-F1
#
_entry.id   AF-A0A6G3WKQ2-F1
#
_cell.length_a   1.000
_cell.length_b   1.000
_cell.length_c   1.000
_cell.angle_alpha   90.00
_cell.angle_beta   90.00
_cell.angle_gamma   90.00
#
_symmetry.space_group_name_H-M   'P 1'
#
loop_
_entity.id
_entity.type
_entity.pdbx_description
1 polymer ?
#
loop_
_entity_poly.entity_id
_entity_poly.type
_entity_poly.pdbx_seq_one_letter_code
_entity_poly.pdbx_strand_id
1 'polypeptide(L)' 'RYGLGFWLHESTDTVFLIGYDAGVSFKSAHDPRTGTTRTVISNTTPGAWPIADALMP' A
#
# COMPACT_ATOMS: atom_id res chain seq x y z
N ARG A 1 -3.79 9.26 7.83
CA ARG A 1 -4.56 10.44 7.34
C ARG A 1 -5.24 10.04 6.02
N TYR A 2 -6.19 10.81 5.45
CA TYR A 2 -6.88 10.43 4.21
C TYR A 2 -7.22 11.65 3.33
N GLY A 3 -7.10 11.52 2.01
CA GLY A 3 -7.44 12.58 1.04
C GLY A 3 -7.36 12.11 -0.41
N LEU A 4 -8.19 12.68 -1.29
CA LEU A 4 -8.23 12.38 -2.73
C LEU A 4 -8.33 10.88 -3.09
N GLY A 5 -8.91 10.06 -2.20
CA GLY A 5 -9.02 8.61 -2.40
C GLY A 5 -7.80 7.78 -1.95
N PHE A 6 -6.84 8.39 -1.24
CA PHE A 6 -5.66 7.71 -0.73
C PHE A 6 -5.54 7.83 0.79
N TRP A 7 -5.00 6.78 1.40
CA TRP A 7 -4.41 6.88 2.74
C TRP A 7 -3.11 7.66 2.63
N LEU A 8 -2.91 8.61 3.53
CA LEU A 8 -1.69 9.41 3.60
C LEU A 8 -0.90 8.99 4.83
N HIS A 9 0.40 8.74 4.66
CA HIS A 9 1.34 8.48 5.75
C HIS A 9 1.22 9.56 6.83
N GLU A 10 1.55 9.26 8.07
CA GLU A 10 1.38 10.23 9.17
C GLU A 10 2.37 11.41 9.10
N SER A 11 3.58 11.15 8.64
CA SER A 11 4.73 12.06 8.73
C SER A 11 5.46 12.29 7.40
N THR A 12 5.09 11.57 6.35
CA THR A 12 5.70 11.70 5.01
C THR A 12 4.65 12.01 3.96
N ASP A 13 5.12 12.29 2.74
CA ASP A 13 4.28 12.50 1.56
C ASP A 13 3.86 11.18 0.88
N THR A 14 4.20 10.03 1.48
CA THR A 14 3.83 8.72 0.93
C THR A 14 2.32 8.53 0.95
N VAL A 15 1.77 8.12 -0.18
CA VAL A 15 0.35 7.78 -0.34
C VAL A 15 0.18 6.28 -0.52
N PHE A 16 -0.92 5.74 0.01
CA PHE A 16 -1.26 4.33 -0.07
C PHE A 16 -2.66 4.11 -0.64
N LEU A 17 -2.79 3.04 -1.42
CA LEU A 17 -4.06 2.45 -1.83
C LEU A 17 -4.09 0.99 -1.38
N ILE A 18 -5.19 0.57 -0.76
CA ILE A 18 -5.33 -0.74 -0.12
C ILE A 18 -6.65 -1.36 -0.60
N GLY A 19 -6.61 -2.64 -0.93
CA GLY A 19 -7.77 -3.45 -1.27
C GLY A 19 -7.71 -4.80 -0.56
N TYR A 20 -8.85 -5.28 -0.08
CA TYR A 20 -8.92 -6.51 0.72
C TYR A 20 -10.30 -7.13 0.57
N ASP A 21 -10.39 -8.21 -0.22
CA ASP A 21 -11.61 -8.97 -0.47
C ASP A 21 -11.37 -10.46 -0.21
N ALA A 22 -12.43 -11.25 -0.22
CA ALA A 22 -12.32 -12.70 -0.11
C ALA A 22 -11.46 -13.28 -1.26
N GLY A 23 -10.32 -13.86 -0.93
CA GLY A 23 -9.41 -14.48 -1.90
C GLY A 23 -8.47 -13.51 -2.62
N VAL A 24 -8.45 -12.22 -2.28
CA VAL A 24 -7.55 -11.25 -2.91
C VAL A 24 -7.15 -10.12 -1.96
N SER A 25 -5.90 -9.70 -2.05
CA SER A 25 -5.41 -8.50 -1.36
C SER A 25 -4.46 -7.69 -2.21
N PHE A 26 -4.43 -6.40 -1.91
CA PHE A 26 -3.67 -5.38 -2.60
C PHE A 26 -3.18 -4.33 -1.61
N LYS A 27 -1.90 -3.96 -1.71
CA LYS A 27 -1.37 -2.75 -1.08
C LYS A 27 -0.35 -2.13 -2.02
N SER A 28 -0.51 -0.84 -2.29
CA SER A 28 0.42 -0.05 -3.10
C SER A 28 0.79 1.24 -2.38
N ALA A 29 2.06 1.60 -2.44
CA ALA A 29 2.60 2.83 -1.89
C ALA A 29 3.34 3.62 -2.99
N HIS A 30 3.22 4.93 -2.97
CA HIS A 30 4.03 5.83 -3.79
C HIS A 30 4.67 6.91 -2.92
N ASP A 31 6.00 7.00 -2.95
CA ASP A 31 6.77 8.08 -2.33
C ASP A 31 7.20 9.09 -3.42
N PRO A 32 6.58 10.29 -3.47
CA PRO A 32 6.89 11.28 -4.49
C PRO A 32 8.29 11.90 -4.32
N ARG A 33 8.90 11.81 -3.13
CA ARG A 33 10.24 12.37 -2.90
C ARG A 33 11.32 11.58 -3.61
N THR A 34 11.15 10.26 -3.69
CA THR A 34 12.08 9.35 -4.35
C THR A 34 11.58 8.88 -5.72
N GLY A 35 10.33 9.17 -6.08
CA GLY A 35 9.69 8.66 -7.28
C GLY A 35 9.45 7.14 -7.24
N THR A 36 9.50 6.52 -6.05
CA THR A 36 9.42 5.07 -5.90
C THR A 36 7.97 4.63 -5.72
N THR A 37 7.54 3.66 -6.53
CA THR A 37 6.25 2.96 -6.36
C THR A 37 6.50 1.50 -6.04
N ARG A 38 5.81 0.99 -5.01
CA ARG A 38 5.88 -0.42 -4.60
C ARG A 38 4.45 -0.93 -4.54
N THR A 39 4.20 -2.08 -5.16
CA THR A 39 2.87 -2.68 -5.23
C THR A 39 2.97 -4.17 -4.91
N VAL A 40 2.09 -4.65 -4.04
CA VAL A 40 1.91 -6.07 -3.75
C VAL A 40 0.48 -6.44 -4.09
N ILE A 41 0.34 -7.51 -4.87
CA ILE A 41 -0.93 -8.15 -5.22
C ILE A 41 -0.83 -9.62 -4.79
N SER A 42 -1.86 -10.13 -4.13
CA SER A 42 -1.94 -11.53 -3.72
C SER A 42 -3.32 -12.11 -4.04
N ASN A 43 -3.35 -13.36 -4.51
CA ASN A 43 -4.56 -14.15 -4.72
C ASN A 43 -4.98 -14.93 -3.46
N THR A 44 -4.64 -14.41 -2.30
CA THR A 44 -5.14 -14.85 -1.00
C THR A 44 -5.52 -13.64 -0.18
N THR A 45 -6.53 -13.80 0.68
CA THR A 45 -7.04 -12.72 1.52
C THR A 45 -5.91 -12.03 2.30
N PRO A 46 -5.04 -12.70 3.09
CA PRO A 46 -4.01 -11.98 3.84
C PRO A 46 -2.69 -11.74 3.09
N GLY A 47 -2.48 -12.36 1.92
CA GLY A 47 -1.12 -12.58 1.41
C GLY A 47 -0.34 -11.34 0.99
N ALA A 48 -0.99 -10.20 0.74
CA ALA A 48 -0.27 -8.97 0.44
C ALA A 48 0.43 -8.35 1.66
N TRP A 49 -0.09 -8.57 2.88
CA TRP A 49 0.39 -7.91 4.10
C TRP A 49 1.85 -8.20 4.46
N PRO A 50 2.30 -9.47 4.60
CA PRO A 50 3.68 -9.75 5.03
C PRO A 50 4.72 -9.21 4.04
N ILE A 51 4.40 -9.16 2.75
CA ILE A 51 5.30 -8.63 1.72
C ILE A 51 5.26 -7.09 1.70
N ALA A 52 4.08 -6.50 1.84
CA ALA A 52 3.94 -5.05 1.89
C ALA A 52 4.67 -4.47 3.10
N ASP A 53 4.63 -5.12 4.26
CA ASP A 53 5.32 -4.64 5.46
C ASP A 53 6.86 -4.71 5.32
N ALA A 54 7.37 -5.71 4.58
CA ALA A 54 8.80 -5.78 4.26
C ALA A 54 9.25 -4.72 3.24
N LEU A 55 8.33 -4.22 2.39
CA LEU A 55 8.64 -3.31 1.30
C LEU A 55 8.21 -1.86 1.57
N MET A 56 7.36 -1.58 2.55
CA MET A 56 6.71 -0.27 2.75
C MET A 56 6.78 0.15 4.23
N PRO A 57 7.94 0.64 4.71
CA PRO A 57 8.11 1.11 6.08
C PRO A 57 7.39 2.43 6.36
#